data_AF-A0A607Q7M1-F1
#
_entry.id   AF-A0A607Q7M1-F1
#
_cell.length_a   1.000
_cell.length_b   1.000
_cell.length_c   1.000
_cell.angle_alpha   90.00
_cell.angle_beta   90.00
_cell.angle_gamma   90.00
#
_symmetry.space_group_name_H-M   'P 1'
#
loop_
_entity.id
_entity.type
_entity.pdbx_description
1 polymer ?
#
loop_
_entity_poly.entity_id
_entity_poly.type
_entity_poly.pdbx_seq_one_letter_code
_entity_poly.pdbx_strand_id
1 'polypeptide(L)'
;LFIDDFISIEKVNLILAATFFGDNHLVSESFFDGILHQKKLDYFTIISLLFYFRNRNSFQALKSIVERKIIELLCPDMDLLQSSEKAHLFLDVMSCPFVSIKTRRFIYIRYLKSFEPKNLRTHSEIENDLQSMLQCYWFVKWDELDLLKMIEKKELKETY
;
A
#
# COMPACT_ATOMS: atom_id res chain seq x y z
N LEU A 1 -9.10 -9.12 22.58
CA LEU A 1 -9.58 -8.24 21.48
C LEU A 1 -8.81 -8.44 20.15
N PHE A 2 -7.94 -9.44 20.10
CA PHE A 2 -7.21 -9.93 18.93
C PHE A 2 -7.25 -11.46 19.06
N ILE A 3 -7.57 -12.17 17.99
CA ILE A 3 -7.42 -13.62 17.92
C ILE A 3 -6.26 -13.79 16.95
N ASP A 4 -5.15 -14.34 17.46
CA ASP A 4 -3.93 -14.74 16.74
C ASP A 4 -3.31 -13.66 15.85
N ASP A 5 -2.40 -12.83 16.38
CA ASP A 5 -1.37 -12.00 15.69
C ASP A 5 -1.72 -11.24 14.38
N PHE A 6 -2.98 -11.23 13.99
CA PHE A 6 -3.52 -10.73 12.73
C PHE A 6 -4.76 -9.90 13.03
N ILE A 7 -4.99 -8.88 12.20
CA ILE A 7 -6.24 -8.11 12.25
C ILE A 7 -7.26 -8.89 11.42
N SER A 8 -8.44 -9.14 11.98
CA SER A 8 -9.49 -9.82 11.23
C SER A 8 -9.85 -8.99 9.98
N ILE A 9 -9.98 -9.67 8.85
CA ILE A 9 -10.27 -9.07 7.55
C ILE A 9 -11.54 -8.22 7.62
N GLU A 10 -12.52 -8.65 8.43
CA GLU A 10 -13.78 -7.93 8.68
C GLU A 10 -13.52 -6.56 9.28
N LYS A 11 -12.58 -6.43 10.23
CA LYS A 11 -12.22 -5.14 10.82
C LYS A 11 -11.56 -4.22 9.80
N VAL A 12 -10.65 -4.77 8.99
CA VAL A 12 -10.00 -4.00 7.91
C VAL A 12 -11.04 -3.51 6.90
N ASN A 13 -11.95 -4.38 6.47
CA ASN A 13 -13.03 -4.03 5.55
C ASN A 13 -13.96 -2.96 6.12
N LEU A 14 -14.28 -3.02 7.42
CA LEU A 14 -15.09 -2.00 8.08
C LEU A 14 -14.39 -0.63 8.07
N ILE A 15 -13.09 -0.60 8.34
CA ILE A 15 -12.28 0.63 8.32
C ILE A 15 -12.19 1.17 6.90
N LEU A 16 -11.95 0.31 5.90
CA LEU A 16 -11.96 0.71 4.49
C LEU A 16 -13.32 1.28 4.08
N ALA A 17 -14.43 0.67 4.53
CA ALA A 17 -15.78 1.18 4.28
C ALA A 17 -15.98 2.58 4.89
N ALA A 18 -15.41 2.85 6.08
CA ALA A 18 -15.47 4.16 6.72
C ALA A 18 -14.88 5.29 5.84
N THR A 19 -13.91 4.98 4.96
CA THR A 19 -13.29 5.98 4.08
C THR A 19 -14.27 6.61 3.08
N PHE A 20 -15.40 5.94 2.83
CA PHE A 20 -16.39 6.42 1.88
C PHE A 20 -17.47 7.32 2.49
N PHE A 21 -17.61 7.34 3.82
CA PHE A 21 -18.58 8.20 4.52
C PHE A 21 -18.02 9.61 4.81
N GLY A 22 -16.86 9.94 4.25
CA GLY A 22 -16.18 11.22 4.42
C GLY A 22 -15.31 11.30 5.68
N ASP A 23 -14.51 12.36 5.77
CA ASP A 23 -13.42 12.44 6.76
C ASP A 23 -13.88 12.54 8.22
N ASN A 24 -15.14 12.95 8.47
CA ASN A 24 -15.73 13.04 9.82
C ASN A 24 -16.01 11.67 10.46
N HIS A 25 -16.02 10.59 9.68
CA HIS A 25 -16.29 9.23 10.15
C HIS A 25 -15.01 8.38 10.23
N LEU A 26 -13.84 9.01 10.09
CA LEU A 26 -12.57 8.33 10.21
C LEU A 26 -12.29 7.96 11.66
N VAL A 27 -11.63 6.83 11.84
CA VAL A 27 -11.18 6.34 13.12
C VAL A 27 -9.96 7.15 13.55
N SER A 28 -9.83 7.41 14.86
CA SER A 28 -8.70 8.14 15.42
C SER A 28 -7.37 7.43 15.17
N GLU A 29 -6.29 8.20 15.11
CA GLU A 29 -4.92 7.68 14.94
C GLU A 29 -4.56 6.59 15.95
N SER A 30 -5.01 6.74 17.21
CA SER A 30 -4.77 5.81 18.32
C SER A 30 -5.27 4.39 18.07
N PHE A 31 -6.26 4.21 17.18
CA PHE A 31 -6.73 2.88 16.80
C PHE A 31 -5.65 2.09 16.05
N PHE A 32 -4.83 2.78 15.25
CA PHE A 32 -3.80 2.18 14.42
C PHE A 32 -2.53 1.85 15.20
N ASP A 33 -2.36 2.38 16.41
CA ASP A 33 -1.18 2.08 17.22
C ASP A 33 -1.08 0.57 17.49
N GLY A 34 -2.15 -0.08 17.96
CA GLY A 34 -2.12 -1.52 18.22
C GLY A 34 -1.83 -2.38 16.98
N ILE A 35 -2.14 -1.86 15.80
CA ILE A 35 -1.86 -2.48 14.50
C ILE A 35 -0.38 -2.31 14.15
N LEU A 36 0.13 -1.08 14.20
CA LEU A 36 1.50 -0.76 13.79
C LEU A 36 2.57 -1.28 14.75
N HIS A 37 2.21 -1.54 16.01
CA HIS A 37 3.11 -2.17 16.99
C HIS A 37 3.27 -3.68 16.78
N GLN A 38 2.51 -4.29 15.87
CA GLN A 38 2.69 -5.70 15.52
C GLN A 38 4.08 -5.93 14.92
N LYS A 39 4.68 -7.08 15.28
CA LYS A 39 6.04 -7.43 14.86
C LYS A 39 6.13 -7.55 13.33
N LYS A 40 5.10 -8.12 12.71
CA LYS A 40 5.00 -8.29 11.27
C LYS A 40 3.65 -7.77 10.79
N LEU A 41 3.67 -6.95 9.75
CA LEU A 41 2.48 -6.60 8.98
C LEU A 41 2.49 -7.41 7.70
N ASP A 42 1.38 -8.04 7.35
CA ASP A 42 1.22 -8.71 6.07
C ASP A 42 0.92 -7.71 4.94
N TYR A 43 1.03 -8.18 3.71
CA TYR A 43 0.73 -7.40 2.51
C TYR A 43 -0.65 -6.73 2.58
N PHE A 44 -1.68 -7.49 2.93
CA PHE A 44 -3.07 -7.00 2.91
C PHE A 44 -3.27 -5.85 3.90
N THR A 45 -2.70 -5.97 5.11
CA THR A 45 -2.76 -4.94 6.14
C THR A 45 -2.03 -3.68 5.68
N ILE A 46 -0.82 -3.80 5.13
CA ILE A 46 -0.05 -2.64 4.64
C ILE A 46 -0.82 -1.88 3.57
N ILE A 47 -1.29 -2.59 2.55
CA ILE A 47 -2.02 -1.99 1.44
C ILE A 47 -3.32 -1.34 1.91
N SER A 48 -4.05 -1.98 2.83
CA SER A 48 -5.26 -1.43 3.41
C SER A 48 -4.99 -0.15 4.22
N LEU A 49 -3.91 -0.12 5.00
CA LEU A 49 -3.50 1.08 5.74
C LEU A 49 -3.12 2.22 4.79
N LEU A 50 -2.34 1.95 3.73
CA LEU A 50 -2.01 2.96 2.72
C LEU A 50 -3.27 3.51 2.04
N PHE A 51 -4.22 2.62 1.71
CA PHE A 51 -5.50 3.00 1.10
C PHE A 51 -6.39 3.78 2.05
N TYR A 52 -6.33 3.50 3.35
CA TYR A 52 -7.06 4.23 4.38
C TYR A 52 -6.46 5.61 4.64
N PHE A 53 -5.13 5.70 4.79
CA PHE A 53 -4.45 6.95 5.11
C PHE A 53 -4.43 7.94 3.94
N ARG A 54 -4.27 7.45 2.69
CA ARG A 54 -4.22 8.28 1.46
C ARG A 54 -3.34 9.53 1.62
N ASN A 55 -3.83 10.71 1.23
CA ASN A 55 -3.17 12.00 1.37
C ASN A 55 -3.69 12.81 2.57
N ARG A 56 -4.22 12.14 3.61
CA ARG A 56 -4.78 12.80 4.78
C ARG A 56 -3.67 13.18 5.76
N ASN A 57 -3.61 14.47 6.11
CA ASN A 57 -2.55 15.02 6.94
C ASN A 57 -2.49 14.43 8.36
N SER A 58 -3.65 14.08 8.95
CA SER A 58 -3.72 13.44 10.27
C SER A 58 -2.88 12.16 10.32
N PHE A 59 -2.92 11.34 9.27
CA PHE A 59 -2.24 10.05 9.27
C PHE A 59 -0.78 10.12 8.77
N GLN A 60 -0.19 11.29 8.58
CA GLN A 60 1.14 11.42 7.96
C GLN A 60 2.25 10.76 8.79
N ALA A 61 2.16 10.85 10.13
CA ALA A 61 3.09 10.16 11.03
C ALA A 61 2.96 8.63 10.89
N LEU A 62 1.73 8.12 10.89
CA LEU A 62 1.43 6.69 10.74
C LEU A 62 1.87 6.15 9.38
N LYS A 63 1.68 6.92 8.29
CA LYS A 63 2.20 6.57 6.96
C LYS A 63 3.72 6.41 6.97
N SER A 64 4.44 7.28 7.65
CA SER A 64 5.90 7.19 7.77
C SER A 64 6.33 5.90 8.50
N ILE A 65 5.54 5.43 9.47
CA ILE A 65 5.76 4.14 10.13
C ILE A 65 5.53 2.98 9.13
N VAL A 66 4.43 3.01 8.37
CA VAL A 66 4.13 2.00 7.34
C VAL A 66 5.24 1.95 6.28
N GLU A 67 5.74 3.09 5.81
CA GLU A 67 6.85 3.16 4.84
C GLU A 67 8.12 2.48 5.37
N ARG A 68 8.46 2.68 6.66
CA ARG A 68 9.58 1.97 7.29
C ARG A 68 9.35 0.45 7.32
N LYS A 69 8.15 0.01 7.68
CA LYS A 69 7.79 -1.42 7.68
C LYS A 69 7.88 -2.05 6.29
N ILE A 70 7.47 -1.34 5.25
CA ILE A 70 7.63 -1.78 3.85
C ILE A 70 9.10 -1.98 3.51
N ILE A 71 9.97 -1.03 3.88
CA ILE A 71 11.41 -1.14 3.66
C ILE A 71 11.98 -2.34 4.43
N GLU A 72 11.61 -2.52 5.70
CA GLU A 72 12.03 -3.65 6.54
C GLU A 72 11.61 -5.01 5.95
N LEU A 73 10.48 -5.07 5.24
CA LEU A 73 9.98 -6.30 4.63
C LEU A 73 10.61 -6.61 3.26
N LEU A 74 10.83 -5.59 2.43
CA LEU A 74 11.31 -5.78 1.05
C LEU A 74 12.83 -5.78 0.93
N CYS A 75 13.51 -4.87 1.62
CA CYS A 75 14.92 -4.56 1.33
C CYS A 75 16.01 -5.46 1.93
N PRO A 76 15.81 -6.28 2.98
CA PRO A 76 16.87 -7.14 3.51
C PRO A 76 17.41 -8.15 2.49
N ASP A 77 16.52 -8.79 1.73
CA ASP A 77 16.82 -9.88 0.78
C ASP A 77 16.35 -9.60 -0.65
N MET A 78 15.32 -8.76 -0.85
CA MET A 78 14.73 -8.46 -2.17
C MET A 78 14.43 -9.74 -2.98
N ASP A 79 13.96 -10.80 -2.33
CA ASP A 79 13.64 -12.14 -2.88
C ASP A 79 12.26 -12.18 -3.58
N LEU A 80 12.00 -11.21 -4.47
CA LEU A 80 10.72 -11.05 -5.15
C LEU A 80 10.32 -12.25 -6.02
N LEU A 81 11.28 -13.07 -6.45
CA LEU A 81 11.02 -14.28 -7.24
C LEU A 81 10.59 -15.47 -6.38
N GLN A 82 10.85 -15.43 -5.07
CA GLN A 82 10.61 -16.50 -4.12
C GLN A 82 9.37 -16.25 -3.25
N SER A 83 8.97 -14.99 -3.10
CA SER A 83 7.81 -14.59 -2.30
C SER A 83 6.80 -13.81 -3.15
N SER A 84 5.67 -14.44 -3.46
CA SER A 84 4.55 -13.78 -4.13
C SER A 84 4.00 -12.61 -3.31
N GLU A 85 3.95 -12.73 -1.99
CA GLU A 85 3.54 -11.66 -1.08
C GLU A 85 4.43 -10.41 -1.24
N LYS A 86 5.76 -10.59 -1.25
CA LYS A 86 6.70 -9.47 -1.45
C LYS A 86 6.64 -8.92 -2.87
N ALA A 87 6.44 -9.76 -3.89
CA ALA A 87 6.26 -9.31 -5.26
C ALA A 87 5.02 -8.41 -5.39
N HIS A 88 3.87 -8.85 -4.86
CA HIS A 88 2.65 -8.04 -4.84
C HIS A 88 2.85 -6.72 -4.09
N LEU A 89 3.47 -6.79 -2.91
CA LEU A 89 3.77 -5.59 -2.12
C LEU A 89 4.66 -4.61 -2.88
N PHE A 90 5.73 -5.09 -3.50
CA PHE A 90 6.63 -4.26 -4.30
C PHE A 90 5.88 -3.56 -5.44
N LEU A 91 5.11 -4.31 -6.23
CA LEU A 91 4.40 -3.79 -7.39
C LEU A 91 3.38 -2.72 -7.01
N ASP A 92 2.54 -2.99 -6.00
CA ASP A 92 1.54 -2.03 -5.54
C ASP A 92 2.17 -0.81 -4.83
N VAL A 93 3.29 -0.98 -4.12
CA VAL A 93 4.02 0.15 -3.52
C VAL A 93 4.62 1.05 -4.61
N MET A 94 5.15 0.49 -5.70
CA MET A 94 5.70 1.29 -6.81
C MET A 94 4.60 2.10 -7.51
N SER A 95 3.40 1.54 -7.67
CA SER A 95 2.24 2.21 -8.27
C SER A 95 1.42 3.06 -7.30
N CYS A 96 1.72 3.04 -6.00
CA CYS A 96 0.94 3.78 -5.01
C CYS A 96 1.30 5.28 -5.00
N PRO A 97 0.34 6.19 -5.28
CA PRO A 97 0.58 7.63 -5.19
C PRO A 97 0.73 8.12 -3.74
N PHE A 98 0.31 7.31 -2.76
CA PHE A 98 0.32 7.66 -1.35
C PHE A 98 1.65 7.31 -0.66
N VAL A 99 2.53 6.54 -1.31
CA VAL A 99 3.88 6.27 -0.79
C VAL A 99 4.83 7.35 -1.28
N SER A 100 5.63 7.90 -0.36
CA SER A 100 6.56 8.96 -0.65
C SER A 100 7.54 8.57 -1.76
N ILE A 101 7.88 9.54 -2.62
CA ILE A 101 8.87 9.33 -3.68
C ILE A 101 10.24 8.91 -3.12
N LYS A 102 10.59 9.38 -1.91
CA LYS A 102 11.83 9.00 -1.23
C LYS A 102 11.87 7.49 -0.96
N THR A 103 10.78 6.94 -0.41
CA THR A 103 10.65 5.51 -0.10
C THR A 103 10.61 4.66 -1.37
N ARG A 104 9.79 5.03 -2.36
CA ARG A 104 9.70 4.29 -3.62
C ARG A 104 11.04 4.26 -4.35
N ARG A 105 11.74 5.40 -4.44
CA ARG A 105 13.09 5.47 -5.01
C ARG A 105 14.09 4.59 -4.29
N PHE A 106 14.08 4.60 -2.95
CA PHE A 106 14.99 3.78 -2.17
C PHE A 106 14.80 2.28 -2.49
N ILE A 107 13.56 1.81 -2.49
CA ILE A 107 13.22 0.42 -2.79
C ILE A 107 13.56 0.09 -4.25
N TYR A 108 13.25 0.97 -5.20
CA TYR A 108 13.55 0.76 -6.62
C TYR A 108 15.05 0.66 -6.90
N ILE A 109 15.87 1.48 -6.24
CA ILE A 109 17.34 1.36 -6.32
C ILE A 109 17.82 0.01 -5.77
N ARG A 110 17.20 -0.50 -4.70
CA ARG A 110 17.49 -1.86 -4.19
C ARG A 110 17.11 -2.93 -5.21
N TYR A 111 15.95 -2.81 -5.84
CA TYR A 111 15.51 -3.69 -6.93
C TYR A 111 16.52 -3.73 -8.07
N LEU A 112 16.93 -2.56 -8.59
CA LEU A 112 17.90 -2.48 -9.68
C LEU A 112 19.23 -3.15 -9.31
N LYS A 113 19.71 -2.97 -8.07
CA LYS A 113 20.94 -3.63 -7.61
C LYS A 113 20.80 -5.16 -7.54
N SER A 114 19.65 -5.67 -7.15
CA SER A 114 19.42 -7.11 -6.99
C SER A 114 19.15 -7.82 -8.32
N PHE A 115 18.38 -7.21 -9.21
CA PHE A 115 17.87 -7.88 -10.42
C PHE A 115 18.46 -7.35 -11.73
N GLU A 116 18.93 -6.11 -11.74
CA GLU A 116 19.45 -5.43 -12.93
C GLU A 116 20.86 -4.83 -12.69
N PRO A 117 21.82 -5.56 -12.07
CA PRO A 117 23.08 -4.97 -11.59
C PRO A 117 23.98 -4.39 -12.69
N LYS A 118 23.77 -4.80 -13.95
CA LYS A 118 24.50 -4.30 -15.11
C LYS A 118 23.85 -3.06 -15.74
N ASN A 119 22.62 -2.75 -15.34
CA ASN A 119 21.85 -1.64 -15.87
C ASN A 119 22.12 -0.37 -15.05
N LEU A 120 23.09 0.43 -15.50
CA LEU A 120 23.41 1.70 -14.87
C LEU A 120 22.38 2.76 -15.31
N ARG A 121 21.38 2.98 -14.45
CA ARG A 121 20.36 4.01 -14.65
C ARG A 121 20.81 5.33 -14.03
N THR A 122 20.68 6.42 -14.79
CA THR A 122 20.86 7.79 -14.29
C THR A 122 19.73 8.17 -13.32
N HIS A 123 19.95 9.24 -12.53
CA HIS A 123 18.91 9.72 -11.62
C HIS A 123 17.63 10.11 -12.36
N SER A 124 17.74 10.80 -13.51
CA SER A 124 16.56 11.22 -14.30
C SER A 124 15.77 10.03 -14.84
N GLU A 125 16.45 8.96 -15.26
CA GLU A 125 15.80 7.75 -15.73
C GLU A 125 15.02 7.05 -14.61
N ILE A 126 15.62 6.97 -13.40
CA ILE A 126 14.93 6.44 -12.23
C ILE A 126 13.68 7.25 -11.89
N GLU A 127 13.75 8.58 -11.94
CA GLU A 127 12.56 9.40 -11.71
C GLU A 127 11.48 9.16 -12.75
N ASN A 128 11.85 9.05 -14.03
CA ASN A 128 10.90 8.79 -15.12
C ASN A 128 10.23 7.41 -14.96
N ASP A 129 10.98 6.38 -14.56
CA ASP A 129 10.43 5.05 -14.28
C ASP A 129 9.41 5.12 -13.15
N LEU A 130 9.76 5.78 -12.03
CA LEU A 130 8.87 5.93 -10.86
C LEU A 130 7.61 6.73 -11.17
N GLN A 131 7.68 7.72 -12.05
CA GLN A 131 6.48 8.44 -12.51
C GLN A 131 5.62 7.59 -13.43
N SER A 132 6.24 6.81 -14.33
CA SER A 132 5.52 5.90 -15.23
C SER A 132 4.79 4.81 -14.46
N MET A 133 5.40 4.29 -13.40
CA MET A 133 4.78 3.27 -12.54
C MET A 133 3.51 3.75 -11.83
N LEU A 134 3.34 5.06 -11.59
CA LEU A 134 2.11 5.62 -11.02
C LEU A 134 0.93 5.64 -12.00
N GLN A 135 1.20 5.52 -13.31
CA GLN A 135 0.16 5.52 -14.34
C GLN A 135 -0.48 4.13 -14.52
N CYS A 136 0.05 3.12 -13.84
CA CYS A 136 -0.45 1.76 -13.87
C CYS A 136 -1.01 1.37 -12.51
N TYR A 137 -1.95 0.42 -12.50
CA TYR A 137 -2.32 -0.30 -11.29
C TYR A 137 -1.95 -1.78 -11.48
N TRP A 138 -1.63 -2.44 -10.37
CA TRP A 138 -1.38 -3.87 -10.35
C TRP A 138 -2.57 -4.57 -9.72
N PHE A 139 -2.57 -4.72 -8.40
CA PHE A 139 -3.66 -5.39 -7.67
C PHE A 139 -4.60 -4.39 -7.01
N VAL A 140 -4.08 -3.20 -6.66
CA VAL A 140 -4.89 -2.12 -6.09
C VAL A 140 -5.04 -0.94 -7.03
N LYS A 141 -6.29 -0.53 -7.21
CA LYS A 141 -6.66 0.72 -7.86
C LYS A 141 -6.73 1.84 -6.84
N TRP A 142 -5.74 2.73 -6.87
CA TRP A 142 -5.59 3.78 -5.86
C TRP A 142 -6.55 4.97 -6.06
N ASP A 143 -7.07 5.13 -7.27
CA ASP A 143 -7.95 6.22 -7.74
C ASP A 143 -9.45 5.92 -7.57
N GLU A 144 -9.87 4.65 -7.56
CA GLU A 144 -11.28 4.25 -7.49
C GLU A 144 -11.83 4.34 -6.04
N LEU A 145 -12.39 5.49 -5.66
CA LEU A 145 -13.25 5.68 -4.46
C LEU A 145 -14.71 5.98 -4.80
N ASP A 146 -15.16 5.62 -5.99
CA ASP A 146 -16.53 5.95 -6.39
C ASP A 146 -17.49 4.85 -5.91
N LEU A 147 -17.96 4.98 -4.65
CA LEU A 147 -18.96 4.09 -4.05
C LEU A 147 -20.16 3.89 -4.96
N LEU A 148 -20.65 4.97 -5.58
CA LEU A 148 -21.82 4.95 -6.46
C LEU A 148 -21.56 4.03 -7.64
N LYS A 149 -20.42 4.18 -8.33
CA LYS A 149 -20.02 3.27 -9.41
C LYS A 149 -19.80 1.83 -8.94
N MET A 150 -19.34 1.62 -7.70
CA MET A 150 -19.16 0.28 -7.15
C MET A 150 -20.51 -0.41 -6.84
N ILE A 151 -21.49 0.34 -6.34
CA ILE A 151 -22.86 -0.14 -6.10
C ILE A 151 -23.54 -0.41 -7.44
N GLU A 152 -23.48 0.53 -8.39
CA GLU A 152 -24.04 0.36 -9.74
C GLU A 152 -23.48 -0.88 -10.44
N LYS A 153 -22.15 -1.10 -10.39
CA LYS A 153 -21.50 -2.30 -10.95
C LYS A 153 -21.92 -3.60 -10.26
N LYS A 154 -22.29 -3.56 -8.98
CA LYS A 154 -22.76 -4.74 -8.24
C LYS A 154 -24.21 -5.05 -8.59
N GLU A 155 -25.09 -4.05 -8.63
CA GLU A 155 -26.49 -4.23 -9.05
C GLU A 155 -26.58 -4.71 -10.50
N LEU A 156 -25.74 -4.20 -11.40
CA LEU A 156 -25.67 -4.64 -12.80
C LEU A 156 -25.20 -6.10 -12.97
N LYS A 157 -24.54 -6.68 -11.96
CA LYS A 157 -24.11 -8.09 -11.97
C LYS A 157 -25.13 -9.05 -11.36
N GLU A 158 -26.13 -8.55 -10.63
CA GLU A 158 -27.20 -9.39 -10.04
C GLU A 158 -28.31 -9.74 -11.05
N THR A 159 -28.23 -9.25 -12.30
CA THR A 159 -29.26 -9.47 -13.33
C THR A 159 -28.99 -10.64 -14.29
N TYR A 160 -28.06 -11.56 -14.00
CA TYR A 160 -27.83 -12.78 -14.81
C TYR A 160 -27.56 -14.03 -13.98
#